data_AF-A0A0R3PYW9-F1
#
_entry.id   AF-A0A0R3PYW9-F1
#
_cell.length_a   1.000
_cell.length_b   1.000
_cell.length_c   1.000
_cell.angle_alpha   90.00
_cell.angle_beta   90.00
_cell.angle_gamma   90.00
#
_symmetry.space_group_name_H-M   'P 1'
#
loop_
_entity.id
_entity.type
_entity.pdbx_description
1 polymer ?
#
loop_
_entity_poly.entity_id
_entity_poly.type
_entity_poly.pdbx_seq_one_letter_code
_entity_poly.pdbx_strand_id
1 'polypeptide(L)'
;MYIALSPIILTFQLFSACWGGSQSLDCCSIFEPTYVMLRGRCFRLLDNYNQTDFDEIDKLSVLFNTVQSTPISRKTQPQVVMYIGDSHPEIGLYPRFYLNYHNWNRIRFTQRRISMLSDNPMCSVKPLDQGKSTCFVYNWIKHVLLSPLNCTLPYFKGMLSYVDDVPVCETSAVINDYHRIMSQKLDSYDCLAACERIENHMQMFTSPDYNRHINYSLRFESSFTELQYEHYSEIRLTTAAGFISELGGQSGLFVGCSVMSVIQFILSILSIFTIGYLTITVAYSLEEQDLKTISPP
;
A
#
# COMPACT_ATOMS: atom_id res chain seq x y z
N MET A 1 6.64 -12.73 5.06
CA MET A 1 5.84 -13.81 5.71
C MET A 1 6.12 -13.78 7.21
N TYR A 2 5.10 -13.93 8.07
CA TYR A 2 5.24 -13.77 9.53
C TYR A 2 4.67 -14.94 10.30
N ILE A 3 5.37 -15.49 11.28
CA ILE A 3 4.86 -16.60 12.11
C ILE A 3 4.69 -16.15 13.56
N ALA A 4 3.45 -16.14 14.08
CA ALA A 4 3.16 -15.72 15.46
C ALA A 4 3.31 -16.82 16.50
N LEU A 5 4.03 -16.53 17.59
CA LEU A 5 4.35 -17.49 18.64
C LEU A 5 4.30 -16.90 20.05
N SER A 6 4.16 -17.80 21.01
CA SER A 6 4.29 -17.52 22.45
C SER A 6 5.62 -16.80 22.75
N PRO A 7 5.64 -15.79 23.64
CA PRO A 7 6.79 -14.91 23.88
C PRO A 7 8.07 -15.58 24.42
N ILE A 8 8.06 -16.89 24.68
CA ILE A 8 9.18 -17.64 25.28
C ILE A 8 10.00 -18.42 24.23
N ILE A 9 9.50 -18.58 23.00
CA ILE A 9 10.13 -19.46 22.01
C ILE A 9 11.27 -18.74 21.29
N LEU A 10 12.48 -19.27 21.43
CA LEU A 10 13.65 -18.81 20.68
C LEU A 10 13.63 -19.35 19.25
N THR A 11 14.21 -18.62 18.30
CA THR A 11 14.25 -18.95 16.86
C THR A 11 14.73 -20.38 16.62
N PHE A 12 15.78 -20.80 17.34
CA PHE A 12 16.38 -22.13 17.24
C PHE A 12 15.51 -23.27 17.81
N GLN A 13 14.51 -22.96 18.64
CA GLN A 13 13.59 -23.96 19.16
C GLN A 13 12.40 -24.17 18.23
N LEU A 14 12.06 -23.16 17.44
CA LEU A 14 10.92 -23.21 16.52
C LEU A 14 11.25 -23.95 15.23
N PHE A 15 12.34 -23.56 14.57
CA PHE A 15 12.67 -24.08 13.25
C PHE A 15 13.49 -25.35 13.38
N SER A 16 13.08 -26.40 12.66
CA SER A 16 13.78 -27.66 12.56
C SER A 16 14.82 -27.62 11.45
N ALA A 17 14.40 -27.21 10.25
CA ALA A 17 15.26 -27.03 9.09
C ALA A 17 14.62 -26.06 8.08
N CYS A 18 15.46 -25.38 7.31
CA CYS A 18 15.06 -24.51 6.21
C CYS A 18 15.79 -24.90 4.93
N TRP A 19 15.09 -24.85 3.81
CA TRP A 19 15.62 -25.19 2.50
C TRP A 19 15.19 -24.12 1.49
N GLY A 20 16.12 -23.68 0.65
CA GLY A 20 15.84 -22.90 -0.55
C GLY A 20 16.10 -23.80 -1.74
N GLY A 21 15.03 -24.37 -2.30
CA GLY A 21 15.17 -25.38 -3.33
C GLY A 21 15.91 -26.62 -2.84
N SER A 22 17.07 -26.90 -3.44
CA SER A 22 17.96 -28.01 -3.06
C SER A 22 18.99 -27.64 -1.98
N GLN A 23 19.13 -26.35 -1.64
CA GLN A 23 20.15 -25.88 -0.71
C GLN A 23 19.62 -25.83 0.72
N SER A 24 20.41 -26.35 1.67
CA SER A 24 20.12 -26.20 3.10
C SER A 24 20.47 -24.78 3.55
N LEU A 25 19.54 -24.10 4.19
CA LEU A 25 19.69 -22.74 4.68
C LEU A 25 19.72 -22.70 6.21
N ASP A 26 20.47 -21.76 6.78
CA ASP A 26 20.35 -21.45 8.21
C ASP A 26 19.10 -20.59 8.44
N CYS A 27 18.08 -21.17 9.08
CA CYS A 27 16.85 -20.48 9.43
C CYS A 27 17.08 -19.20 10.24
N CYS A 28 18.11 -19.14 11.10
CA CYS A 28 18.36 -17.97 11.93
C CYS A 28 18.94 -16.79 11.13
N SER A 29 19.54 -17.08 9.97
CA SER A 29 20.10 -16.05 9.07
C SER A 29 19.06 -15.43 8.14
N ILE A 30 17.96 -16.13 7.86
CA ILE A 30 16.91 -15.67 6.92
C ILE A 30 15.66 -15.14 7.63
N PHE A 31 15.50 -15.38 8.94
CA PHE A 31 14.38 -14.90 9.73
C PHE A 31 14.83 -13.96 10.84
N GLU A 32 14.20 -12.78 10.93
CA GLU A 32 14.39 -11.83 12.03
C GLU A 32 13.17 -11.78 12.97
N PRO A 33 13.37 -11.50 14.27
CA PRO A 33 12.27 -11.29 15.19
C PRO A 33 11.54 -9.98 14.87
N THR A 34 10.22 -10.03 14.84
CA THR A 34 9.34 -8.87 14.67
C THR A 34 8.13 -8.99 15.57
N TYR A 35 7.31 -7.96 15.67
CA TYR A 35 6.13 -7.97 16.53
C TYR A 35 4.87 -7.63 15.76
N VAL A 36 3.87 -8.49 15.90
CA VAL A 36 2.55 -8.30 15.29
C VAL A 36 1.59 -7.77 16.35
N MET A 37 0.75 -6.83 15.95
CA MET A 37 -0.27 -6.25 16.81
C MET A 37 -1.10 -7.36 17.51
N LEU A 38 -1.24 -7.28 18.83
CA LEU A 38 -1.99 -8.20 19.69
C LEU A 38 -1.52 -9.67 19.72
N ARG A 39 -0.41 -10.03 19.07
CA ARG A 39 0.08 -11.42 18.99
C ARG A 39 1.45 -11.62 19.63
N GLY A 40 2.21 -10.55 19.82
CA GLY A 40 3.54 -10.60 20.41
C GLY A 40 4.61 -10.98 19.37
N ARG A 41 5.61 -11.74 19.81
CA ARG A 41 6.81 -12.02 19.03
C ARG A 41 6.51 -12.97 17.87
N CYS A 42 6.95 -12.57 16.69
CA CYS A 42 6.84 -13.29 15.44
C CYS A 42 8.20 -13.33 14.73
N PHE A 43 8.30 -14.12 13.66
CA PHE A 43 9.49 -14.16 12.80
C PHE A 43 9.15 -13.72 11.38
N ARG A 44 9.90 -12.75 10.85
CA ARG A 44 9.79 -12.19 9.51
C ARG A 44 10.92 -12.70 8.63
N LEU A 45 10.60 -13.12 7.41
CA LEU A 45 11.61 -13.41 6.39
C LEU A 45 12.32 -12.12 5.97
N LEU A 46 13.64 -12.10 5.94
CA LEU A 46 14.43 -10.92 5.57
C LEU A 46 14.13 -10.45 4.14
N ASP A 47 14.15 -9.13 3.95
CA ASP A 47 13.82 -8.49 2.67
C ASP A 47 14.85 -8.75 1.56
N ASN A 48 16.05 -9.25 1.90
CA ASN A 48 17.09 -9.61 0.93
C ASN A 48 16.99 -11.06 0.44
N TYR A 49 16.05 -11.85 0.95
CA TYR A 49 15.82 -13.21 0.47
C TYR A 49 14.96 -13.17 -0.80
N ASN A 50 15.61 -13.40 -1.94
CA ASN A 50 14.96 -13.39 -3.25
C ASN A 50 14.95 -14.79 -3.85
N GLN A 51 13.81 -15.17 -4.42
CA GLN A 51 13.69 -16.36 -5.25
C GLN A 51 14.38 -16.11 -6.60
N THR A 52 15.25 -17.04 -7.00
CA THR A 52 16.11 -16.94 -8.19
C THR A 52 15.62 -17.79 -9.35
N ASP A 53 14.86 -18.85 -9.07
CA ASP A 53 14.33 -19.78 -10.07
C ASP A 53 12.82 -20.03 -9.87
N PHE A 54 12.18 -20.81 -10.73
CA PHE A 54 10.75 -21.09 -10.63
C PHE A 54 10.38 -21.98 -9.43
N ASP A 55 9.08 -21.99 -9.10
CA ASP A 55 8.45 -22.60 -7.92
C ASP A 55 9.05 -23.95 -7.48
N GLU A 56 9.21 -24.93 -8.38
CA GLU A 56 9.66 -26.26 -7.98
C GLU A 56 11.18 -26.37 -7.72
N ILE A 57 11.98 -25.46 -8.28
CA ILE A 57 13.43 -25.47 -8.11
C ILE A 57 13.86 -24.68 -6.89
N ASP A 58 13.27 -23.50 -6.63
CA ASP A 58 13.74 -22.55 -5.61
C ASP A 58 12.64 -22.12 -4.63
N LYS A 59 11.78 -23.05 -4.23
CA LYS A 59 10.83 -22.82 -3.14
C LYS A 59 11.51 -22.78 -1.78
N LEU A 60 11.05 -21.86 -0.94
CA LEU A 60 11.40 -21.83 0.47
C LEU A 60 10.58 -22.90 1.19
N SER A 61 11.25 -23.91 1.75
CA SER A 61 10.64 -24.96 2.56
C SER A 61 11.11 -24.85 4.00
N VAL A 62 10.18 -24.72 4.93
CA VAL A 62 10.44 -24.56 6.36
C VAL A 62 9.77 -25.68 7.13
N LEU A 63 10.57 -26.38 7.93
CA LEU A 63 10.12 -27.42 8.85
C LEU A 63 10.12 -26.87 10.27
N PHE A 64 9.03 -27.09 11.01
CA PHE A 64 8.89 -26.63 12.38
C PHE A 64 9.11 -27.78 13.35
N ASN A 65 9.83 -27.52 14.44
CA ASN A 65 9.90 -28.44 15.55
C ASN A 65 8.54 -28.53 16.25
N THR A 66 8.34 -29.61 17.00
CA THR A 66 7.17 -29.74 17.88
C THR A 66 7.32 -28.78 19.05
N VAL A 67 6.63 -27.64 18.95
CA VAL A 67 6.56 -26.66 20.02
C VAL A 67 5.72 -27.24 21.15
N GLN A 68 6.35 -27.55 22.28
CA GLN A 68 5.63 -27.87 23.51
C GLN A 68 4.93 -26.61 24.01
N SER A 69 3.66 -26.44 23.64
CA SER A 69 2.78 -25.52 24.36
C SER A 69 2.21 -26.27 25.55
N THR A 70 2.27 -25.70 26.75
CA THR A 70 1.44 -26.16 27.88
C THR A 70 -0.01 -25.97 27.46
N PRO A 71 -0.76 -27.05 27.17
CA PRO A 71 -2.12 -26.87 26.71
C PRO A 71 -2.95 -26.39 27.89
N ILE A 72 -3.48 -25.17 27.78
CA ILE A 72 -4.43 -24.61 28.75
C ILE A 72 -5.70 -25.50 28.82
N SER A 73 -5.94 -26.34 27.80
CA SER A 73 -6.98 -27.38 27.79
C SER A 73 -6.67 -28.49 26.77
N ARG A 74 -7.11 -29.73 27.03
CA ARG A 74 -6.94 -30.91 26.13
C ARG A 74 -7.63 -30.79 24.76
N LYS A 75 -8.37 -29.71 24.50
CA LYS A 75 -9.16 -29.49 23.26
C LYS A 75 -8.54 -28.48 22.28
N THR A 76 -7.40 -27.88 22.59
CA THR A 76 -6.79 -26.84 21.73
C THR A 76 -5.62 -27.42 20.92
N GLN A 77 -5.76 -27.45 19.60
CA GLN A 77 -4.68 -27.84 18.69
C GLN A 77 -3.70 -26.66 18.52
N PRO A 78 -2.38 -26.88 18.57
CA PRO A 78 -1.41 -25.83 18.26
C PRO A 78 -1.54 -25.44 16.77
N GLN A 79 -1.65 -24.15 16.50
CA GLN A 79 -1.72 -23.60 15.15
C GLN A 79 -0.68 -22.51 14.98
N VAL A 80 -0.04 -22.50 13.82
CA VAL A 80 0.86 -21.43 13.42
C VAL A 80 0.06 -20.44 12.59
N VAL A 81 0.15 -19.15 12.94
CA VAL A 81 -0.51 -18.08 12.18
C VAL A 81 0.51 -17.41 11.29
N MET A 82 0.23 -17.37 10.00
CA MET A 82 0.97 -16.68 8.97
C MET A 82 0.35 -15.31 8.64
N TYR A 83 1.16 -14.26 8.53
CA TYR A 83 0.77 -12.99 7.90
C TYR A 83 1.54 -12.74 6.60
N ILE A 84 0.92 -11.97 5.71
CA ILE A 84 1.54 -11.44 4.50
C ILE A 84 1.60 -9.93 4.64
N GLY A 85 2.80 -9.44 4.97
CA GLY A 85 3.13 -8.02 5.00
C GLY A 85 3.90 -7.61 3.76
N ASP A 86 4.24 -6.33 3.73
CA ASP A 86 5.06 -5.67 2.74
C ASP A 86 6.46 -5.35 3.32
N SER A 87 7.21 -4.47 2.66
CA SER A 87 8.53 -4.02 3.12
C SER A 87 8.49 -3.24 4.44
N HIS A 88 7.34 -2.71 4.84
CA HIS A 88 7.22 -1.91 6.07
C HIS A 88 7.17 -2.80 7.32
N PRO A 89 7.71 -2.35 8.46
CA PRO A 89 7.79 -3.18 9.67
C PRO A 89 6.43 -3.41 10.34
N GLU A 90 5.43 -2.56 10.09
CA GLU A 90 4.12 -2.66 10.72
C GLU A 90 3.29 -3.82 10.15
N ILE A 91 2.82 -4.71 11.04
CA ILE A 91 1.93 -5.80 10.68
C ILE A 91 0.63 -5.70 11.46
N GLY A 92 -0.47 -5.51 10.71
CA GLY A 92 -1.82 -5.49 11.23
C GLY A 92 -2.34 -6.88 11.60
N LEU A 93 -3.56 -6.93 12.12
CA LEU A 93 -4.23 -8.19 12.51
C LEU A 93 -4.73 -9.04 11.34
N TYR A 94 -4.90 -8.43 10.17
CA TYR A 94 -5.52 -9.06 9.01
C TYR A 94 -4.81 -8.65 7.70
N PRO A 95 -4.84 -9.52 6.67
CA PRO A 95 -5.34 -10.90 6.69
C PRO A 95 -4.37 -11.85 7.42
N ARG A 96 -4.93 -12.86 8.08
CA ARG A 96 -4.18 -13.90 8.81
C ARG A 96 -4.55 -15.27 8.27
N PHE A 97 -3.55 -16.14 8.13
CA PHE A 97 -3.70 -17.47 7.59
C PHE A 97 -3.25 -18.49 8.62
N TYR A 98 -3.98 -19.60 8.74
CA TYR A 98 -3.67 -20.63 9.72
C TYR A 98 -3.01 -21.80 9.02
N LEU A 99 -1.84 -22.20 9.50
CA LEU A 99 -1.14 -23.39 9.05
C LEU A 99 -1.54 -24.55 9.97
N ASN A 100 -2.01 -25.63 9.36
CA ASN A 100 -2.50 -26.80 10.09
C ASN A 100 -1.33 -27.69 10.53
N TYR A 101 -1.45 -28.22 11.75
CA TYR A 101 -0.50 -29.15 12.35
C TYR A 101 -0.54 -30.52 11.64
N HIS A 102 0.62 -31.15 11.44
CA HIS A 102 0.82 -32.37 10.66
C HIS A 102 0.35 -32.32 9.19
N ASN A 103 0.14 -31.12 8.65
CA ASN A 103 -0.15 -30.93 7.25
C ASN A 103 1.05 -30.35 6.51
N TRP A 104 1.15 -30.72 5.25
CA TRP A 104 1.92 -29.99 4.25
C TRP A 104 1.10 -28.76 3.83
N ASN A 105 1.63 -27.58 4.11
CA ASN A 105 1.01 -26.31 3.76
C ASN A 105 1.85 -25.63 2.68
N ARG A 106 1.32 -25.53 1.47
CA ARG A 106 1.98 -24.88 0.33
C ARG A 106 1.28 -23.58 -0.01
N ILE A 107 2.04 -22.51 -0.17
CA ILE A 107 1.54 -21.19 -0.52
C ILE A 107 2.23 -20.70 -1.77
N ARG A 108 1.42 -20.40 -2.78
CA ARG A 108 1.87 -19.80 -4.02
C ARG A 108 1.53 -18.32 -4.04
N PHE A 109 2.51 -17.51 -4.36
CA PHE A 109 2.36 -16.07 -4.50
C PHE A 109 2.29 -15.67 -5.97
N THR A 110 1.44 -14.67 -6.23
CA THR A 110 1.40 -13.88 -7.46
C THR A 110 1.55 -12.43 -7.07
N GLN A 111 2.55 -11.76 -7.63
CA GLN A 111 2.86 -10.38 -7.29
C GLN A 111 2.18 -9.42 -8.27
N ARG A 112 1.56 -8.37 -7.72
CA ARG A 112 0.99 -7.26 -8.47
C ARG A 112 1.66 -5.98 -8.06
N ARG A 113 2.08 -5.18 -9.03
CA ARG A 113 2.50 -3.81 -8.83
C ARG A 113 1.37 -2.90 -9.30
N ILE A 114 0.91 -2.03 -8.41
CA ILE A 114 -0.17 -1.08 -8.69
C ILE A 114 0.45 0.33 -8.64
N SER A 115 0.29 1.07 -9.73
CA SER A 115 0.73 2.45 -9.91
C SER A 115 -0.50 3.29 -10.25
N MET A 116 -0.97 4.08 -9.30
CA MET A 116 -2.11 5.00 -9.46
C MET A 116 -1.62 6.43 -9.60
N LEU A 117 -2.43 7.26 -10.27
CA LEU A 117 -2.11 8.69 -10.38
C LEU A 117 -2.16 9.35 -9.00
N SER A 118 -1.24 10.28 -8.73
CA SER A 118 -1.12 10.92 -7.42
C SER A 118 -2.28 11.84 -7.07
N ASP A 119 -3.06 12.27 -8.06
CA ASP A 119 -4.29 13.05 -7.88
C ASP A 119 -5.55 12.18 -7.68
N ASN A 120 -5.41 10.86 -7.67
CA ASN A 120 -6.52 9.95 -7.41
C ASN A 120 -6.94 10.01 -5.93
N PRO A 121 -8.22 10.33 -5.61
CA PRO A 121 -8.68 10.46 -4.22
C PRO A 121 -8.72 9.11 -3.46
N MET A 122 -8.59 7.98 -4.16
CA MET A 122 -8.61 6.64 -3.56
C MET A 122 -7.24 6.16 -3.07
N CYS A 123 -6.17 6.92 -3.33
CA CYS A 123 -4.82 6.58 -2.88
C CYS A 123 -4.11 7.77 -2.23
N SER A 124 -3.00 7.49 -1.55
CA SER A 124 -2.22 8.49 -0.83
C SER A 124 -0.72 8.33 -1.10
N VAL A 125 -0.04 9.47 -1.14
CA VAL A 125 1.43 9.57 -1.19
C VAL A 125 2.02 9.94 0.17
N LYS A 126 1.19 10.01 1.22
CA LYS A 126 1.66 10.34 2.58
C LYS A 126 2.51 9.19 3.13
N PRO A 127 3.59 9.48 3.89
CA PRO A 127 4.46 8.45 4.46
C PRO A 127 3.73 7.40 5.31
N LEU A 128 2.72 7.82 6.09
CA LEU A 128 1.97 6.92 6.99
C LEU A 128 1.03 5.96 6.24
N ASP A 129 0.71 6.24 4.98
CA ASP A 129 -0.16 5.42 4.13
C ASP A 129 0.63 4.51 3.18
N GLN A 130 1.97 4.56 3.21
CA GLN A 130 2.81 3.80 2.27
C GLN A 130 2.78 2.30 2.54
N GLY A 131 2.75 1.90 3.81
CA GLY A 131 2.69 0.50 4.16
C GLY A 131 1.27 -0.03 4.30
N LYS A 132 1.08 -1.29 3.91
CA LYS A 132 -0.23 -1.96 3.87
C LYS A 132 -0.98 -1.88 5.21
N SER A 133 -0.26 -1.96 6.32
CA SER A 133 -0.82 -1.87 7.67
C SER A 133 -0.33 -0.67 8.46
N THR A 134 0.53 0.18 7.89
CA THR A 134 1.23 1.25 8.61
C THR A 134 0.25 2.27 9.18
N CYS A 135 -0.67 2.82 8.37
CA CYS A 135 -1.68 3.77 8.85
C CYS A 135 -2.56 3.16 9.94
N PHE A 136 -3.00 1.91 9.77
CA PHE A 136 -3.84 1.21 10.73
C PHE A 136 -3.12 1.00 12.07
N VAL A 137 -1.88 0.50 12.02
CA VAL A 137 -1.08 0.22 13.22
C VAL A 137 -0.71 1.51 13.94
N TYR A 138 -0.32 2.55 13.19
CA TYR A 138 -0.05 3.87 13.74
C TYR A 138 -1.26 4.44 14.50
N ASN A 139 -2.44 4.44 13.86
CA ASN A 139 -3.65 4.95 14.48
C ASN A 139 -4.07 4.11 15.70
N TRP A 140 -3.97 2.78 15.63
CA TRP A 140 -4.23 1.92 16.78
C TRP A 140 -3.28 2.24 17.95
N ILE A 141 -1.96 2.36 17.72
CA ILE A 141 -1.00 2.75 18.77
C ILE A 141 -1.39 4.11 19.35
N LYS A 142 -1.72 5.08 18.50
CA LYS A 142 -2.07 6.43 18.92
C LYS A 142 -3.34 6.47 19.79
N HIS A 143 -4.38 5.76 19.40
CA HIS A 143 -5.69 5.79 20.08
C HIS A 143 -5.78 4.85 21.28
N VAL A 144 -5.11 3.69 21.24
CA VAL A 144 -5.23 2.65 22.28
C VAL A 144 -4.13 2.75 23.33
N LEU A 145 -2.93 3.18 22.95
CA LEU A 145 -1.77 3.27 23.85
C LEU A 145 -1.42 4.72 24.18
N LEU A 146 -1.09 5.53 23.17
CA LEU A 146 -0.55 6.87 23.42
C LEU A 146 -1.59 7.81 24.05
N SER A 147 -2.79 7.94 23.49
CA SER A 147 -3.79 8.86 24.01
C SER A 147 -4.27 8.57 25.44
N PRO A 148 -4.52 7.31 25.85
CA PRO A 148 -4.99 7.03 27.21
C PRO A 148 -3.88 6.77 28.22
N LEU A 149 -2.72 6.23 27.81
CA LEU A 149 -1.65 5.81 28.72
C LEU A 149 -0.37 6.64 28.61
N ASN A 150 -0.20 7.44 27.56
CA ASN A 150 1.02 8.21 27.25
C ASN A 150 2.30 7.37 27.27
N CYS A 151 2.20 6.08 26.95
CA CYS A 151 3.30 5.14 26.94
C CYS A 151 3.12 4.11 25.82
N THR A 152 4.21 3.42 25.46
CA THR A 152 4.21 2.37 24.44
C THR A 152 4.55 1.00 25.04
N LEU A 153 4.24 -0.06 24.30
CA LEU A 153 4.60 -1.41 24.72
C LEU A 153 6.09 -1.66 24.45
N PRO A 154 6.79 -2.43 25.31
CA PRO A 154 8.24 -2.60 25.24
C PRO A 154 8.74 -3.07 23.87
N TYR A 155 7.93 -3.90 23.20
CA TYR A 155 8.31 -4.55 21.95
C TYR A 155 8.16 -3.67 20.70
N PHE A 156 7.49 -2.52 20.80
CA PHE A 156 7.45 -1.56 19.71
C PHE A 156 8.68 -0.66 19.69
N LYS A 157 9.37 -0.54 20.82
CA LYS A 157 10.57 0.29 20.95
C LYS A 157 11.74 -0.31 20.17
N GLY A 158 12.40 0.50 19.35
CA GLY A 158 13.44 0.09 18.42
C GLY A 158 12.94 -0.59 17.14
N MET A 159 11.68 -1.06 17.10
CA MET A 159 11.06 -1.58 15.87
C MET A 159 10.37 -0.47 15.08
N LEU A 160 9.71 0.46 15.78
CA LEU A 160 8.95 1.55 15.18
C LEU A 160 9.57 2.89 15.60
N SER A 161 10.19 3.57 14.64
CA SER A 161 10.95 4.81 14.90
C SER A 161 10.10 5.92 15.54
N TYR A 162 8.81 5.98 15.23
CA TYR A 162 7.91 7.03 15.74
C TYR A 162 7.44 6.84 17.19
N VAL A 163 7.82 5.74 17.87
CA VAL A 163 7.54 5.55 19.30
C VAL A 163 8.81 5.47 20.16
N ASP A 164 9.98 5.70 19.58
CA ASP A 164 11.25 5.55 20.31
C ASP A 164 11.40 6.58 21.44
N ASP A 165 10.88 7.79 21.24
CA ASP A 165 10.87 8.87 22.23
C ASP A 165 9.81 8.69 23.33
N VAL A 166 8.90 7.72 23.17
CA VAL A 166 7.82 7.45 24.13
C VAL A 166 8.32 6.50 25.23
N PRO A 167 7.98 6.74 26.51
CA PRO A 167 8.33 5.83 27.60
C PRO A 167 7.60 4.49 27.46
N VAL A 168 8.22 3.43 27.97
CA VAL A 168 7.61 2.10 28.01
C VAL A 168 6.61 2.04 29.17
N CYS A 169 5.42 1.49 28.93
CA CYS A 169 4.39 1.34 29.96
C CYS A 169 4.84 0.44 31.11
N GLU A 170 4.52 0.82 32.34
CA GLU A 170 4.60 -0.11 33.48
C GLU A 170 3.62 -1.27 33.30
N THR A 171 3.99 -2.44 33.81
CA THR A 171 3.17 -3.66 33.69
C THR A 171 1.81 -3.50 34.35
N SER A 172 1.72 -2.74 35.45
CA SER A 172 0.48 -2.40 36.15
C SER A 172 -0.52 -1.67 35.25
N ALA A 173 -0.07 -0.66 34.51
CA ALA A 173 -0.91 0.12 33.59
C ALA A 173 -1.45 -0.75 32.45
N VAL A 174 -0.61 -1.63 31.89
CA VAL A 174 -1.02 -2.57 30.82
C VAL A 174 -2.04 -3.59 31.32
N ILE A 175 -1.88 -4.10 32.55
CA ILE A 175 -2.81 -5.07 33.15
C ILE A 175 -4.16 -4.41 33.44
N ASN A 176 -4.16 -3.20 33.98
CA ASN A 176 -5.40 -2.48 34.31
C ASN A 176 -6.25 -2.18 33.08
N ASP A 177 -5.61 -1.86 31.94
CA ASP A 177 -6.28 -1.58 30.67
C ASP A 177 -6.26 -2.76 29.67
N TYR A 178 -5.95 -3.97 30.14
CA TYR A 178 -5.72 -5.14 29.28
C TYR A 178 -6.89 -5.42 28.33
N HIS A 179 -8.13 -5.32 28.81
CA HIS A 179 -9.32 -5.54 27.99
C HIS A 179 -9.48 -4.52 26.87
N ARG A 180 -9.05 -3.27 27.09
CA ARG A 180 -9.05 -2.22 26.06
C ARG A 180 -7.95 -2.47 25.03
N ILE A 181 -6.74 -2.76 25.51
CA ILE A 181 -5.57 -3.02 24.65
C ILE A 181 -5.79 -4.25 23.76
N MET A 182 -6.31 -5.34 24.32
CA MET A 182 -6.52 -6.61 23.62
C MET A 182 -7.86 -6.69 22.86
N SER A 183 -8.61 -5.59 22.79
CA SER A 183 -9.87 -5.55 22.07
C SER A 183 -9.66 -5.86 20.60
N GLN A 184 -10.43 -6.80 20.06
CA GLN A 184 -10.48 -7.07 18.61
C GLN A 184 -11.48 -6.17 17.89
N LYS A 185 -12.10 -5.21 18.59
CA LYS A 185 -12.96 -4.22 17.96
C LYS A 185 -12.10 -3.33 17.09
N LEU A 186 -12.29 -3.43 15.78
CA LEU A 186 -11.62 -2.59 14.80
C LEU A 186 -12.37 -1.27 14.70
N ASP A 187 -11.70 -0.18 15.04
CA ASP A 187 -12.19 1.16 14.72
C ASP A 187 -11.94 1.45 13.23
N SER A 188 -12.86 2.18 12.62
CA SER A 188 -12.71 2.64 11.24
C SER A 188 -11.80 3.86 11.23
N TYR A 189 -10.54 3.66 10.86
CA TYR A 189 -9.62 4.76 10.57
C TYR A 189 -9.66 5.07 9.07
N ASP A 190 -9.67 6.34 8.70
CA ASP A 190 -9.64 6.81 7.30
C ASP A 190 -8.23 6.62 6.72
N CYS A 191 -7.85 5.36 6.49
CA CYS A 191 -6.59 4.97 5.89
C CYS A 191 -6.78 4.70 4.39
N LEU A 192 -6.04 5.44 3.57
CA LEU A 192 -5.98 5.21 2.13
C LEU A 192 -4.83 4.28 1.79
N ALA A 193 -4.93 3.57 0.66
CA ALA A 193 -3.83 2.75 0.17
C ALA A 193 -2.77 3.63 -0.52
N ALA A 194 -1.51 3.20 -0.51
CA ALA A 194 -0.45 3.89 -1.22
C ALA A 194 -0.72 3.92 -2.74
N CYS A 195 -0.44 5.04 -3.42
CA CYS A 195 -0.61 5.14 -4.87
C CYS A 195 0.35 4.22 -5.63
N GLU A 196 1.58 4.06 -5.13
CA GLU A 196 2.53 3.03 -5.56
C GLU A 196 2.55 1.92 -4.51
N ARG A 197 2.15 0.70 -4.89
CA ARG A 197 2.19 -0.43 -3.96
C ARG A 197 2.41 -1.76 -4.65
N ILE A 198 2.89 -2.70 -3.85
CA ILE A 198 3.07 -4.10 -4.24
C ILE A 198 2.09 -4.94 -3.42
N GLU A 199 1.25 -5.70 -4.12
CA GLU A 199 0.29 -6.62 -3.52
C GLU A 199 0.66 -8.06 -3.86
N ASN A 200 0.87 -8.86 -2.82
CA ASN A 200 1.09 -10.30 -2.95
C ASN A 200 -0.22 -11.03 -2.75
N HIS A 201 -0.79 -11.53 -3.84
CA HIS A 201 -1.92 -12.46 -3.78
C HIS A 201 -1.41 -13.85 -3.48
N MET A 202 -2.11 -14.56 -2.59
CA MET A 202 -1.73 -15.91 -2.21
C MET A 202 -2.80 -16.93 -2.56
N GLN A 203 -2.36 -18.13 -2.90
CA GLN A 203 -3.17 -19.32 -3.00
C GLN A 203 -2.57 -20.38 -2.08
N MET A 204 -3.38 -20.88 -1.14
CA MET A 204 -2.94 -21.85 -0.15
C MET A 204 -3.53 -23.23 -0.46
N PHE A 205 -2.66 -24.24 -0.48
CA PHE A 205 -3.00 -25.64 -0.58
C PHE A 205 -2.55 -26.34 0.69
N THR A 206 -3.44 -27.14 1.28
CA THR A 206 -3.13 -27.92 2.48
C THR A 206 -3.51 -29.37 2.23
N SER A 207 -2.62 -30.29 2.57
CA SER A 207 -2.93 -31.72 2.57
C SER A 207 -2.24 -32.40 3.75
N PRO A 208 -2.70 -33.60 4.15
CA PRO A 208 -1.94 -34.44 5.07
C PRO A 208 -0.53 -34.67 4.50
N ASP A 209 0.48 -34.62 5.36
CA ASP A 209 1.84 -35.00 4.97
C ASP A 209 1.97 -36.54 5.08
N TYR A 210 2.27 -37.20 3.96
CA TYR A 210 2.38 -38.66 3.88
C TYR A 210 3.82 -39.17 4.05
N ASN A 211 4.75 -38.31 4.49
CA ASN A 211 6.12 -38.73 4.73
C ASN A 211 6.18 -39.80 5.84
N ARG A 212 6.98 -40.86 5.64
CA ARG A 212 7.05 -42.02 6.55
C ARG A 212 7.80 -41.73 7.86
N HIS A 213 8.60 -40.66 7.90
CA HIS A 213 9.42 -40.27 9.05
C HIS A 213 9.22 -38.79 9.36
N ILE A 214 8.11 -38.46 10.04
CA ILE A 214 7.77 -37.08 10.39
C ILE A 214 8.44 -36.73 11.74
N ASN A 215 9.64 -36.15 11.67
CA ASN A 215 10.33 -35.59 12.85
C ASN A 215 10.05 -34.09 13.05
N TYR A 216 9.00 -33.55 12.41
CA TYR A 216 8.58 -32.16 12.48
C TYR A 216 7.08 -32.05 12.73
N SER A 217 6.64 -30.94 13.31
CA SER A 217 5.22 -30.71 13.60
C SER A 217 4.44 -30.20 12.40
N LEU A 218 5.09 -29.35 11.59
CA LEU A 218 4.48 -28.61 10.50
C LEU A 218 5.50 -28.44 9.39
N ARG A 219 5.02 -28.56 8.14
CA ARG A 219 5.78 -28.23 6.95
C ARG A 219 5.09 -27.09 6.22
N PHE A 220 5.89 -26.09 5.91
CA PHE A 220 5.48 -24.93 5.16
C PHE A 220 6.34 -24.81 3.91
N GLU A 221 5.72 -24.56 2.77
CA GLU A 221 6.40 -24.22 1.53
C GLU A 221 5.83 -22.93 0.96
N SER A 222 6.71 -22.01 0.55
CA SER A 222 6.34 -20.82 -0.20
C SER A 222 7.19 -20.61 -1.43
N SER A 223 6.54 -20.08 -2.45
CA SER A 223 7.18 -19.71 -3.70
C SER A 223 6.32 -18.74 -4.50
N PHE A 224 6.95 -18.03 -5.42
CA PHE A 224 6.29 -17.38 -6.55
C PHE A 224 6.12 -18.41 -7.67
N THR A 225 4.92 -18.47 -8.23
CA THR A 225 4.60 -19.43 -9.31
C THR A 225 5.47 -19.17 -10.53
N GLU A 226 5.62 -17.89 -10.87
CA GLU A 226 6.40 -17.40 -11.99
C GLU A 226 7.20 -16.19 -11.50
N LEU A 227 8.43 -16.01 -12.02
CA LEU A 227 9.28 -14.86 -11.70
C LEU A 227 8.86 -13.61 -12.50
N GLN A 228 7.57 -13.34 -12.51
CA GLN A 228 6.96 -12.18 -13.14
C GLN A 228 5.94 -11.54 -12.21
N TYR A 229 5.64 -10.27 -12.49
CA TYR A 229 4.63 -9.52 -11.75
C TYR A 229 3.66 -8.88 -12.74
N GLU A 230 2.41 -8.77 -12.32
CA GLU A 230 1.40 -8.05 -13.08
C GLU A 230 1.53 -6.55 -12.76
N HIS A 231 1.70 -5.72 -13.79
CA HIS A 231 1.79 -4.27 -13.62
C HIS A 231 0.47 -3.60 -14.01
N TYR A 232 -0.22 -3.04 -13.02
CA TYR A 232 -1.44 -2.26 -13.20
C TYR A 232 -1.08 -0.78 -13.05
N SER A 233 -1.13 -0.04 -14.15
CA SER A 233 -0.88 1.39 -14.16
C SER A 233 -2.14 2.16 -14.57
N GLU A 234 -2.45 3.20 -13.80
CA GLU A 234 -3.44 4.20 -14.18
C GLU A 234 -2.78 5.22 -15.12
N ILE A 235 -3.32 5.34 -16.33
CA ILE A 235 -2.83 6.27 -17.33
C ILE A 235 -3.91 7.29 -17.67
N ARG A 236 -3.50 8.55 -17.90
CA ARG A 236 -4.41 9.60 -18.37
C ARG A 236 -4.78 9.32 -19.81
N LEU A 237 -6.06 9.02 -20.06
CA LEU A 237 -6.58 8.80 -21.42
C LEU A 237 -6.57 10.10 -22.23
N THR A 238 -6.86 11.24 -21.59
CA THR A 238 -6.81 12.55 -22.21
C THR A 238 -5.67 13.37 -21.61
N THR A 239 -4.73 13.76 -22.46
CA THR A 239 -3.69 14.73 -22.13
C THR A 239 -4.04 16.07 -22.77
N ALA A 240 -3.53 17.19 -22.25
CA ALA A 240 -3.78 18.49 -22.85
C ALA A 240 -3.35 18.54 -24.33
N ALA A 241 -2.22 17.89 -24.67
CA ALA A 241 -1.76 17.75 -26.05
C ALA A 241 -2.72 16.90 -26.89
N GLY A 242 -3.19 15.75 -26.36
CA GLY A 242 -4.20 14.91 -27.02
C GLY A 242 -5.50 15.68 -27.29
N PHE A 243 -5.98 16.42 -26.30
CA PHE A 243 -7.18 17.26 -26.42
C PHE A 243 -7.02 18.36 -27.48
N ILE A 244 -5.88 19.07 -27.49
CA ILE A 244 -5.59 20.10 -28.49
C ILE A 244 -5.51 19.48 -29.90
N SER A 245 -4.89 18.30 -30.02
CA SER A 245 -4.77 17.59 -31.28
C SER A 245 -6.14 17.14 -31.81
N GLU A 246 -7.01 16.60 -30.96
CA GLU A 246 -8.37 16.20 -31.34
C GLU A 246 -9.21 17.42 -31.75
N LEU A 247 -9.19 18.50 -30.96
CA LEU A 247 -9.93 19.72 -31.26
C LEU A 247 -9.44 20.33 -32.58
N GLY A 248 -8.12 20.45 -32.76
CA GLY A 248 -7.51 20.97 -33.98
C GLY A 248 -7.78 20.10 -35.21
N GLY A 249 -7.77 18.77 -35.04
CA GLY A 249 -8.11 17.83 -36.10
C GLY A 249 -9.57 17.97 -36.56
N GLN A 250 -10.51 18.05 -35.61
CA GLN A 250 -11.94 18.23 -35.92
C GLN A 250 -12.23 19.62 -36.50
N SER A 251 -11.65 20.69 -35.94
CA SER A 251 -11.85 22.06 -36.45
C SER A 251 -11.21 22.26 -37.83
N GLY A 252 -10.03 21.68 -38.05
CA GLY A 252 -9.33 21.71 -39.32
C GLY A 252 -10.04 20.93 -40.41
N LEU A 253 -10.59 19.75 -40.09
CA LEU A 253 -11.27 18.89 -41.07
C LEU A 253 -12.64 19.43 -41.49
N PHE A 254 -13.45 19.93 -40.54
CA PHE A 254 -14.84 20.30 -40.83
C PHE A 254 -15.05 21.78 -41.12
N VAL A 255 -14.30 22.67 -40.46
CA VAL A 255 -14.47 24.13 -40.59
C VAL A 255 -13.33 24.75 -41.40
N GLY A 256 -12.19 24.05 -41.55
CA GLY A 256 -10.97 24.63 -42.14
C GLY A 256 -10.41 25.79 -41.32
N CYS A 257 -10.84 25.94 -40.06
CA CYS A 257 -10.46 27.04 -39.19
C CYS A 257 -9.32 26.63 -38.27
N SER A 258 -8.30 27.48 -38.23
CA SER A 258 -7.18 27.39 -37.30
C SER A 258 -7.29 28.47 -36.22
N VAL A 259 -6.43 28.38 -35.20
CA VAL A 259 -6.28 29.47 -34.21
C VAL A 259 -5.96 30.81 -34.91
N MET A 260 -5.20 30.78 -36.01
CA MET A 260 -4.91 31.98 -36.79
C MET A 260 -6.17 32.56 -37.46
N SER A 261 -7.07 31.70 -37.93
CA SER A 261 -8.35 32.13 -38.52
C SER A 261 -9.24 32.84 -37.48
N VAL A 262 -9.26 32.35 -36.23
CA VAL A 262 -10.01 32.98 -35.13
C VAL A 262 -9.40 34.34 -34.77
N ILE A 263 -8.08 34.43 -34.66
CA ILE A 263 -7.38 35.69 -34.37
C ILE A 263 -7.66 36.72 -35.49
N GLN A 264 -7.59 36.30 -36.75
CA GLN A 264 -7.89 37.17 -37.89
C GLN A 264 -9.33 37.68 -37.84
N PHE A 265 -10.30 36.82 -37.53
CA PHE A 265 -11.70 37.20 -37.40
C PHE A 265 -11.93 38.26 -36.30
N ILE A 266 -11.31 38.08 -35.12
CA ILE A 266 -11.40 39.05 -34.02
C ILE A 266 -10.77 40.39 -34.42
N LEU A 267 -9.60 40.37 -35.04
CA LEU A 267 -8.93 41.60 -35.50
C LEU A 267 -9.75 42.32 -36.58
N SER A 268 -10.39 41.61 -37.50
CA SER A 268 -11.28 42.21 -38.50
C SER A 268 -12.50 42.85 -37.85
N ILE A 269 -13.13 42.20 -36.86
CA ILE A 269 -14.24 42.79 -36.11
C ILE A 269 -13.78 44.06 -35.40
N LEU A 270 -12.66 44.03 -34.69
CA LEU A 270 -12.11 45.20 -33.99
C LEU A 270 -11.77 46.34 -34.95
N SER A 271 -11.24 46.03 -36.13
CA SER A 271 -10.97 47.01 -37.19
C SER A 271 -12.25 47.65 -37.72
N ILE A 272 -13.30 46.86 -37.96
CA ILE A 272 -14.60 47.38 -38.40
C ILE A 272 -15.21 48.29 -37.33
N PHE A 273 -15.15 47.89 -36.06
CA PHE A 273 -15.64 48.73 -34.96
C PHE A 273 -14.87 50.04 -34.84
N THR A 274 -13.54 50.01 -34.96
CA THR A 274 -12.72 51.23 -34.89
C THR A 274 -12.95 52.15 -36.10
N ILE A 275 -13.05 51.61 -37.32
CA ILE A 275 -13.37 52.39 -38.53
C ILE A 275 -14.78 52.96 -38.44
N GLY A 276 -15.76 52.18 -37.98
CA GLY A 276 -17.13 52.62 -37.74
C GLY A 276 -17.22 53.74 -36.70
N TYR A 277 -16.46 53.61 -35.60
CA TYR A 277 -16.38 54.66 -34.59
C TYR A 277 -15.73 55.93 -35.16
N LEU A 278 -14.66 55.80 -35.94
CA LEU A 278 -13.98 56.93 -36.58
C LEU A 278 -14.89 57.65 -37.59
N THR A 279 -15.63 56.91 -38.40
CA THR A 279 -16.58 57.49 -39.38
C THR A 279 -17.75 58.19 -38.71
N ILE A 280 -18.29 57.63 -37.61
CA ILE A 280 -19.32 58.31 -36.81
C ILE A 280 -18.76 59.59 -36.17
N THR A 281 -17.54 59.55 -35.63
CA THR A 281 -16.92 60.72 -34.99
C THR A 281 -16.65 61.83 -36.01
N VAL A 282 -16.19 61.47 -37.22
CA VAL A 282 -15.98 62.42 -38.32
C VAL A 282 -17.32 63.00 -38.82
N ALA A 283 -18.38 62.18 -38.92
CA ALA A 283 -19.71 62.66 -39.31
C ALA A 283 -20.27 63.67 -38.28
N TYR A 284 -20.14 63.40 -36.98
CA TYR A 284 -20.52 64.34 -35.93
C TYR A 284 -19.71 65.65 -36.00
N SER A 285 -18.41 65.58 -36.31
CA SER A 285 -17.57 66.79 -36.43
C SER A 285 -17.88 67.65 -37.66
N LEU A 286 -18.41 67.05 -38.73
CA LEU A 286 -18.87 67.77 -39.93
C LEU A 286 -20.23 68.44 -39.71
N GLU A 287 -21.15 67.76 -39.02
CA GLU A 287 -22.46 68.32 -38.65
C GLU A 287 -22.33 69.53 -37.70
N GLU A 288 -21.30 69.54 -36.85
CA GLU A 288 -20.99 70.68 -35.97
C GLU A 288 -20.33 71.86 -36.71
N GLN A 289 -19.73 71.64 -37.89
CA GLN A 289 -19.22 72.72 -38.75
C GLN A 289 -20.33 73.37 -39.59
N ASP A 290 -21.32 72.61 -40.07
CA ASP A 290 -22.46 73.16 -40.80
C ASP A 290 -23.44 73.94 -39.90
N LEU A 291 -23.47 73.66 -38.59
CA LEU A 291 -24.29 74.43 -37.64
C LEU A 291 -23.66 75.80 -37.28
N LYS A 292 -22.37 76.02 -37.55
CA LYS A 292 -21.66 77.29 -37.28
C LYS A 292 -21.65 78.26 -38.46
N THR A 293 -22.13 77.87 -39.64
CA THR A 293 -22.22 78.74 -40.84
C THR A 293 -23.59 79.43 -41.00
N ILE A 294 -24.56 79.16 -40.10
CA ILE A 294 -25.90 79.79 -40.09
C ILE A 294 -26.05 80.75 -38.90
N SER A 295 -25.08 81.66 -38.71
CA SER A 295 -25.30 82.88 -37.92
C SER A 295 -24.92 84.10 -38.76
N PRO A 296 -25.89 84.85 -39.29
CA PRO A 296 -25.62 86.11 -39.99
C PRO A 296 -25.25 87.23 -38.98
N PRO A 297 -24.65 88.33 -39.46
CA PRO A 297 -23.72 89.19 -38.71
C PRO A 297 -24.33 90.06 -37.60
#